data_AF-B1Y7V5-F1
#
_entry.id   AF-B1Y7V5-F1
#
_cell.length_a   1.000
_cell.length_b   1.000
_cell.length_c   1.000
_cell.angle_alpha   90.00
_cell.angle_beta   90.00
_cell.angle_gamma   90.00
#
_symmetry.space_group_name_H-M   'P 1'
#
loop_
_entity.id
_entity.type
_entity.pdbx_description
1 polymer ?
#
loop_
_entity_poly.entity_id
_entity_poly.type
_entity_poly.pdbx_seq_one_letter_code
_entity_poly.pdbx_strand_id
1 'polypeptide(L)'
;MDSVDLQLLALLRADARTSVATLAHKLGVSRGTVSNRITKLEDAGVIVGYTVRLKPDSQPQHISAWMSIAIEGNQTRQVIATLLGEPGIAALHDTNGRWDLLAELRSADLAELAAVLERVRLIKGIGATETSIHLQTYRMG
;
A
#
# COMPACT_ATOMS: atom_id res chain seq x y z
N MET A 1 -3.78 9.61 -20.60
CA MET A 1 -4.85 8.60 -20.52
C MET A 1 -6.13 9.20 -21.03
N ASP A 2 -6.85 8.47 -21.87
CA ASP A 2 -8.17 8.87 -22.36
C ASP A 2 -9.32 8.12 -21.65
N SER A 3 -10.56 8.37 -22.07
CA SER A 3 -11.75 7.76 -21.47
C SER A 3 -11.79 6.23 -21.62
N VAL A 4 -11.21 5.69 -22.71
CA VAL A 4 -11.14 4.24 -22.94
C VAL A 4 -10.12 3.60 -22.00
N ASP A 5 -8.99 4.27 -21.76
CA ASP A 5 -8.00 3.80 -20.77
C ASP A 5 -8.61 3.72 -19.36
N LEU A 6 -9.38 4.74 -18.96
CA LEU A 6 -10.04 4.76 -17.65
C LEU A 6 -11.08 3.63 -17.50
N GLN A 7 -11.88 3.37 -18.54
CA GLN A 7 -12.84 2.26 -18.54
C GLN A 7 -12.14 0.90 -18.55
N LEU A 8 -11.08 0.75 -19.34
CA LEU A 8 -10.24 -0.45 -19.36
C LEU A 8 -9.67 -0.75 -17.97
N LEU A 9 -9.09 0.25 -17.29
CA LEU A 9 -8.59 0.11 -15.93
C LEU A 9 -9.69 -0.25 -14.92
N ALA A 10 -10.89 0.30 -15.06
CA ALA A 10 -12.02 -0.06 -14.21
C ALA A 10 -12.41 -1.54 -14.38
N LEU A 11 -12.44 -2.04 -15.62
CA LEU A 11 -12.70 -3.45 -15.92
C LEU A 11 -11.59 -4.37 -15.37
N LEU A 12 -10.32 -3.99 -15.55
CA LEU A 12 -9.18 -4.76 -15.06
C LEU A 12 -9.08 -4.75 -13.52
N ARG A 13 -9.46 -3.66 -12.85
CA ARG A 13 -9.54 -3.61 -11.38
C ARG A 13 -10.61 -4.55 -10.83
N ALA A 14 -11.71 -4.71 -11.57
CA ALA A 14 -12.76 -5.66 -11.18
C ALA A 14 -12.32 -7.11 -11.40
N ASP A 15 -11.74 -7.41 -12.57
CA ASP A 15 -11.14 -8.70 -12.87
C ASP A 15 -10.06 -8.58 -13.94
N ALA A 16 -8.80 -8.61 -13.50
CA ALA A 16 -7.63 -8.54 -14.37
C ALA A 16 -7.48 -9.75 -15.29
N ARG A 17 -8.18 -10.86 -15.03
CA ARG A 17 -8.17 -12.07 -15.88
C ARG A 17 -9.21 -11.98 -17.00
N THR A 18 -10.00 -10.91 -17.07
CA THR A 18 -10.96 -10.71 -18.16
C THR A 18 -10.24 -10.77 -19.50
N SER A 19 -10.70 -11.64 -20.41
CA SER A 19 -10.03 -11.80 -21.70
C SER A 19 -10.07 -10.52 -22.53
N VAL A 20 -9.02 -10.30 -23.34
CA VAL A 20 -8.94 -9.19 -24.30
C VAL A 20 -10.17 -9.14 -25.21
N ALA A 21 -10.72 -10.29 -25.59
CA ALA A 21 -11.93 -10.37 -26.41
C ALA A 21 -13.16 -9.79 -25.68
N THR A 22 -13.33 -10.13 -24.40
CA THR A 22 -14.42 -9.61 -23.57
C THR A 22 -14.26 -8.12 -23.30
N LEU A 23 -13.04 -7.65 -23.03
CA LEU A 23 -12.73 -6.23 -22.84
C LEU A 23 -13.03 -5.43 -24.10
N ALA A 24 -12.59 -5.93 -25.27
CA ALA A 24 -12.84 -5.30 -26.57
C ALA A 24 -14.35 -5.14 -26.83
N HIS A 25 -15.14 -6.19 -26.57
CA HIS A 25 -16.60 -6.14 -26.68
C HIS A 25 -17.22 -5.10 -25.73
N LYS A 26 -16.81 -5.10 -24.44
CA LYS A 26 -17.35 -4.15 -23.44
C LYS A 26 -17.00 -2.69 -23.74
N LEU A 27 -15.83 -2.44 -24.33
CA LEU A 27 -15.32 -1.10 -24.63
C LEU A 27 -15.71 -0.61 -26.04
N GLY A 28 -16.31 -1.47 -26.88
CA GLY A 28 -16.67 -1.12 -28.25
C GLY A 28 -15.46 -0.85 -29.17
N VAL A 29 -14.33 -1.52 -28.93
CA VAL A 29 -13.09 -1.35 -29.69
C VAL A 29 -12.53 -2.69 -30.18
N SER A 30 -11.52 -2.67 -31.05
CA SER A 30 -10.87 -3.90 -31.53
C SER A 30 -10.01 -4.56 -30.43
N ARG A 31 -9.78 -5.88 -30.56
CA ARG A 31 -8.84 -6.60 -29.69
C ARG A 31 -7.43 -6.00 -29.70
N GLY A 32 -6.94 -5.62 -30.88
CA GLY A 32 -5.62 -4.98 -31.03
C GLY A 32 -5.55 -3.63 -30.32
N THR A 33 -6.64 -2.86 -30.32
CA THR A 33 -6.74 -1.60 -29.57
C THR A 33 -6.60 -1.85 -28.06
N VAL A 34 -7.28 -2.86 -27.52
CA VAL A 34 -7.16 -3.21 -26.10
C VAL A 34 -5.74 -3.66 -25.75
N SER A 35 -5.17 -4.60 -26.51
CA SER A 35 -3.80 -5.09 -26.29
C SER A 35 -2.79 -3.94 -26.29
N ASN A 36 -2.83 -3.07 -27.30
CA ASN A 36 -1.93 -1.92 -27.38
C ASN A 36 -2.09 -0.95 -26.21
N ARG A 37 -3.31 -0.76 -25.71
CA ARG A 37 -3.57 0.10 -24.55
C ARG A 37 -3.05 -0.50 -23.26
N ILE A 38 -3.24 -1.80 -23.05
CA ILE A 38 -2.67 -2.52 -21.90
C ILE A 38 -1.14 -2.35 -21.89
N THR A 39 -0.47 -2.68 -23.00
CA THR A 39 0.99 -2.53 -23.11
C THR A 39 1.44 -1.10 -22.87
N LYS A 40 0.76 -0.09 -23.44
CA LYS A 40 1.10 1.31 -23.19
C LYS A 40 0.94 1.73 -21.72
N LEU A 41 -0.07 1.20 -21.02
CA LEU A 41 -0.29 1.50 -19.60
C LEU A 41 0.75 0.81 -18.71
N GLU A 42 1.20 -0.39 -19.10
CA GLU A 42 2.30 -1.11 -18.45
C GLU A 42 3.64 -0.38 -18.67
N ASP A 43 3.98 -0.06 -19.92
CA ASP A 43 5.21 0.64 -20.28
C ASP A 43 5.32 2.02 -19.62
N ALA A 44 4.19 2.70 -19.44
CA ALA A 44 4.11 3.99 -18.76
C ALA A 44 4.12 3.89 -17.22
N GLY A 45 4.15 2.67 -16.65
CA GLY A 45 4.10 2.44 -15.21
C GLY A 45 2.75 2.77 -14.56
N VAL A 46 1.69 2.96 -15.36
CA VAL A 46 0.32 3.15 -14.84
C VAL A 46 -0.23 1.82 -14.31
N ILE A 47 0.06 0.72 -15.01
CA ILE A 47 -0.12 -0.65 -14.51
C ILE A 47 1.25 -1.14 -14.08
N VAL A 48 1.49 -1.17 -12.77
CA VAL A 48 2.76 -1.64 -12.19
C VAL A 48 2.80 -3.16 -12.00
N GLY A 49 1.65 -3.82 -12.08
CA GLY A 49 1.54 -5.27 -11.93
C GLY A 49 0.12 -5.74 -11.71
N TYR A 50 -0.04 -7.06 -11.75
CA TYR A 50 -1.28 -7.76 -11.47
C TYR A 50 -1.11 -8.60 -10.21
N THR A 51 -2.07 -8.53 -9.30
CA THR A 51 -1.99 -9.19 -8.00
C THR A 51 -3.26 -9.95 -7.66
N VAL A 52 -3.17 -10.83 -6.66
CA VAL A 52 -4.30 -11.57 -6.11
C VAL A 52 -4.76 -10.87 -4.84
N ARG A 53 -6.06 -10.57 -4.73
CA ARG A 53 -6.68 -10.09 -3.49
C ARG A 53 -7.13 -11.30 -2.68
N LEU A 54 -6.37 -11.62 -1.64
CA LEU A 54 -6.67 -12.69 -0.71
C LEU A 54 -7.72 -12.22 0.32
N LYS A 55 -8.50 -13.15 0.87
CA LYS A 55 -9.30 -12.84 2.07
C LYS A 55 -8.34 -12.48 3.21
N PRO A 56 -8.66 -11.51 4.08
CA PRO A 56 -7.81 -11.15 5.23
C PRO A 56 -7.38 -12.38 6.05
N ASP A 57 -8.32 -13.30 6.29
CA ASP A 57 -8.10 -14.50 7.11
C ASP A 57 -7.35 -15.65 6.38
N SER A 58 -7.00 -15.45 5.10
CA SER A 58 -6.30 -16.46 4.28
C SER A 58 -4.79 -16.22 4.15
N GLN A 59 -4.29 -15.10 4.68
CA GLN A 59 -2.86 -14.90 4.90
C GLN A 59 -2.47 -15.49 6.26
N PRO A 60 -1.19 -15.81 6.51
CA PRO A 60 -0.73 -16.09 7.87
C PRO A 60 -1.23 -14.96 8.78
N GLN A 61 -1.71 -15.28 9.98
CA GLN A 61 -2.16 -14.27 10.93
C GLN A 61 -1.01 -13.33 11.21
N HIS A 62 -1.08 -12.12 10.69
CA HIS A 62 -0.17 -11.04 11.02
C HIS A 62 -0.95 -10.04 11.86
N ILE A 63 -0.31 -9.52 12.91
CA ILE A 63 -0.80 -8.36 13.62
C ILE A 63 -0.52 -7.14 12.76
N SER A 64 -1.58 -6.39 12.48
CA SER A 64 -1.49 -5.11 11.79
C SER A 64 -1.77 -3.98 12.77
N ALA A 65 -1.05 -2.88 12.64
CA ALA A 65 -1.27 -1.70 13.47
C ALA A 65 -0.93 -0.43 12.70
N TRP A 66 -1.50 0.68 13.16
CA TRP A 66 -0.99 2.01 12.82
C TRP A 66 -0.14 2.55 13.95
N MET A 67 0.97 3.18 13.59
CA MET A 67 1.80 3.93 14.51
C MET A 67 1.91 5.37 14.02
N SER A 68 1.38 6.29 14.81
CA SER A 68 1.58 7.72 14.61
C SER A 68 2.87 8.13 15.28
N ILE A 69 3.69 8.95 14.62
CA ILE A 69 5.04 9.30 15.05
C ILE A 69 5.20 10.82 15.01
N ALA A 70 5.63 11.40 16.13
CA ALA A 70 6.02 12.80 16.23
C ALA A 70 7.55 12.88 16.21
N ILE A 71 8.06 13.78 15.38
CA ILE A 71 9.49 14.00 15.16
C ILE A 71 9.88 15.31 15.82
N GLU A 72 10.97 15.27 16.57
CA GLU A 72 11.53 16.43 17.25
C GLU A 72 12.82 16.91 16.57
N GLY A 73 13.00 18.23 16.58
CA GLY A 73 14.15 18.89 15.98
C GLY A 73 14.18 18.75 14.45
N ASN A 74 15.35 19.01 13.87
CA ASN A 74 15.54 18.96 12.42
C ASN A 74 16.04 17.59 11.94
N GLN A 75 15.38 16.50 12.39
CA GLN A 75 15.80 15.11 12.14
C GLN A 75 14.90 14.36 11.14
N THR A 76 13.86 15.00 10.60
CA THR A 76 12.82 14.36 9.76
C THR A 76 13.37 13.47 8.66
N ARG A 77 14.32 13.97 7.86
CA ARG A 77 14.91 13.21 6.75
C ARG A 77 15.64 11.95 7.24
N GLN A 78 16.35 12.03 8.37
CA GLN A 78 17.08 10.90 8.93
C GLN A 78 16.10 9.86 9.51
N VAL A 79 15.08 10.31 10.24
CA VAL A 79 14.02 9.44 10.77
C VAL A 79 13.32 8.69 9.65
N ILE A 80 12.89 9.37 8.58
CA ILE A 80 12.26 8.74 7.42
C ILE A 80 13.18 7.67 6.80
N ALA A 81 14.46 8.00 6.59
CA ALA A 81 15.40 7.05 6.01
C ALA A 81 15.57 5.78 6.87
N THR A 82 15.59 5.92 8.20
CA THR A 82 15.66 4.78 9.12
C THR A 82 14.36 3.97 9.10
N LEU A 83 13.20 4.62 9.13
CA LEU A 83 11.89 3.94 9.11
C LEU A 83 11.65 3.18 7.80
N LEU A 84 12.09 3.72 6.66
CA LEU A 84 11.99 3.02 5.36
C LEU A 84 12.83 1.74 5.30
N GLY A 85 13.82 1.59 6.19
CA GLY A 85 14.63 0.37 6.31
C GLY A 85 14.10 -0.65 7.33
N GLU A 86 13.05 -0.32 8.09
CA GLU A 86 12.49 -1.20 9.12
C GLU A 86 11.54 -2.24 8.49
N PRO A 87 11.85 -3.56 8.57
CA PRO A 87 11.03 -4.60 7.95
C PRO A 87 9.60 -4.64 8.47
N GLY A 88 9.37 -4.24 9.72
CA GLY A 88 8.03 -4.18 10.31
C GLY A 88 7.14 -3.05 9.77
N ILE A 89 7.67 -2.12 8.97
CA ILE A 89 6.92 -1.00 8.38
C ILE A 89 6.51 -1.37 6.94
N ALA A 90 5.21 -1.63 6.76
CA ALA A 90 4.63 -1.98 5.47
C ALA A 90 4.32 -0.75 4.60
N ALA A 91 4.01 0.39 5.22
CA ALA A 91 3.82 1.66 4.54
C ALA A 91 4.18 2.82 5.48
N LEU A 92 4.64 3.92 4.90
CA LEU A 92 4.98 5.14 5.63
C LEU A 92 4.44 6.35 4.89
N HIS A 93 3.77 7.23 5.61
CA HIS A 93 3.14 8.42 5.06
C HIS A 93 3.54 9.65 5.87
N ASP A 94 3.82 10.76 5.17
CA ASP A 94 3.88 12.08 5.77
C ASP A 94 2.45 12.62 5.94
N THR A 95 2.18 13.28 7.06
CA THR A 95 0.85 13.73 7.41
C THR A 95 0.83 15.19 7.83
N ASN A 96 -0.20 15.91 7.38
CA ASN A 96 -0.53 17.21 7.95
C ASN A 96 -1.34 16.99 9.22
N GLY A 97 -0.83 17.38 10.39
CA GLY A 97 -1.57 17.26 11.64
C GLY A 97 -0.69 17.25 12.89
N ARG A 98 -1.21 16.63 13.95
CA ARG A 98 -0.51 16.48 15.24
C ARG A 98 0.74 15.59 15.12
N TRP A 99 0.69 14.61 14.22
CA TRP A 99 1.74 13.65 14.00
C TRP A 99 2.41 13.98 12.66
N ASP A 100 3.72 13.84 12.60
CA ASP A 100 4.49 14.10 11.38
C ASP A 100 4.40 12.91 10.43
N LEU A 101 4.46 11.68 10.95
CA LEU A 101 4.37 10.46 10.15
C LEU A 101 3.30 9.49 10.66
N LEU A 102 2.76 8.71 9.72
CA LEU A 102 1.90 7.56 9.97
C LEU A 102 2.51 6.31 9.32
N ALA A 103 2.81 5.30 10.14
CA ALA A 103 3.34 4.02 9.68
C ALA A 103 2.28 2.91 9.78
N GLU A 104 2.10 2.12 8.72
CA GLU A 104 1.42 0.84 8.77
C GLU A 104 2.43 -0.24 9.17
N LEU A 105 2.16 -0.92 10.28
CA LEU A 105 2.98 -1.99 10.81
C LEU A 105 2.39 -3.36 10.46
N ARG A 106 3.26 -4.33 10.18
CA ARG A 106 2.91 -5.75 10.08
C ARG A 106 3.93 -6.60 10.83
N SER A 107 3.45 -7.52 11.64
CA SER A 107 4.27 -8.49 12.36
C SER A 107 3.56 -9.85 12.42
N ALA A 108 4.29 -10.94 12.59
CA ALA A 108 3.74 -12.27 12.75
C ALA A 108 3.00 -12.44 14.08
N ASP A 109 3.47 -11.79 15.15
CA ASP A 109 2.87 -11.87 16.49
C ASP A 109 3.11 -10.60 17.33
N LEU A 110 2.66 -10.64 18.59
CA LEU A 110 2.78 -9.52 19.54
C LEU A 110 4.22 -9.29 19.99
N ALA A 111 5.06 -10.34 20.03
CA ALA A 111 6.45 -10.21 20.44
C ALA A 111 7.26 -9.49 19.37
N GLU A 112 7.06 -9.85 18.10
CA GLU A 112 7.65 -9.13 16.98
C GLU A 112 7.12 -7.70 16.90
N LEU A 113 5.81 -7.47 17.11
CA LEU A 113 5.26 -6.11 17.17
C LEU A 113 5.97 -5.28 18.25
N ALA A 114 6.08 -5.82 19.47
CA ALA A 114 6.75 -5.12 20.57
C ALA A 114 8.21 -4.74 20.21
N ALA A 115 8.93 -5.64 19.55
CA ALA A 115 10.29 -5.39 19.09
C ALA A 115 10.35 -4.31 18.00
N VAL A 116 9.43 -4.30 17.04
CA VAL A 116 9.31 -3.22 16.03
C VAL A 116 9.05 -1.88 16.71
N LEU A 117 8.08 -1.82 17.63
CA LEU A 117 7.73 -0.61 18.35
C LEU A 117 8.90 -0.07 19.19
N GLU A 118 9.68 -0.95 19.81
CA GLU A 118 10.90 -0.57 20.54
C GLU A 118 11.97 0.00 19.61
N ARG A 119 12.29 -0.69 18.50
CA ARG A 119 13.26 -0.20 17.51
C ARG A 119 12.88 1.17 16.97
N VAL A 120 11.60 1.38 16.65
CA VAL A 120 11.09 2.68 16.22
C VAL A 120 11.28 3.73 17.32
N ARG A 121 10.84 3.47 18.56
CA ARG A 121 10.97 4.44 19.67
C ARG A 121 12.42 4.83 19.99
N LEU A 122 13.39 3.98 19.69
CA LEU A 122 14.81 4.26 19.92
C LEU A 122 15.47 5.08 18.80
N ILE A 123 14.76 5.36 17.70
CA ILE A 123 15.30 6.20 16.61
C ILE A 123 15.46 7.64 17.12
N LYS A 124 16.69 8.15 17.04
CA LYS A 124 16.99 9.53 17.37
C LYS A 124 16.15 10.49 16.53
N GLY A 125 15.46 11.41 17.21
CA GLY A 125 14.57 12.38 16.58
C GLY A 125 13.10 11.99 16.67
N ILE A 126 12.75 10.80 17.15
CA ILE A 126 11.37 10.47 17.52
C ILE A 126 11.11 10.97 18.95
N GLY A 127 10.14 11.88 19.09
CA GLY A 127 9.73 12.44 20.39
C GLY A 127 8.56 11.70 21.03
N ALA A 128 7.58 11.29 20.23
CA ALA A 128 6.42 10.56 20.71
C ALA A 128 5.88 9.60 19.66
N THR A 129 5.21 8.55 20.13
CA THR A 129 4.53 7.57 19.27
C THR A 129 3.22 7.13 19.88
N GLU A 130 2.20 6.90 19.06
CA GLU A 130 0.93 6.31 19.47
C GLU A 130 0.59 5.14 18.54
N THR A 131 0.27 3.98 19.11
CA THR A 131 0.01 2.75 18.33
C THR A 131 -1.43 2.28 18.52
N SER A 132 -2.10 2.00 17.40
CA SER A 132 -3.44 1.41 17.35
C SER A 132 -3.41 0.09 16.62
N ILE A 133 -3.58 -1.02 17.34
CA ILE A 133 -3.65 -2.37 16.75
C ILE A 133 -5.00 -2.55 16.05
N HIS A 134 -4.98 -3.12 14.85
CA HIS A 134 -6.20 -3.44 14.12
C HIS A 134 -6.90 -4.63 14.79
N LEU A 135 -8.12 -4.41 15.29
CA LEU A 135 -8.93 -5.47 15.88
C LEU A 135 -9.78 -6.18 14.83
N GLN A 136 -10.41 -5.42 13.93
CA GLN A 136 -11.26 -5.92 12.87
C GLN A 136 -11.17 -5.03 11.64
N THR A 137 -11.02 -5.64 10.46
CA THR A 137 -10.97 -4.93 9.18
C THR A 137 -12.24 -5.20 8.39
N TYR A 138 -13.02 -4.15 8.11
CA TYR A 138 -14.27 -4.27 7.34
C TYR A 138 -14.05 -4.28 5.82
N ARG A 139 -12.95 -3.67 5.35
CA ARG A 139 -12.58 -3.60 3.92
C ARG A 139 -11.08 -3.36 3.78
N MET A 140 -10.41 -4.14 2.92
CA MET A 140 -9.05 -3.85 2.46
C MET A 140 -9.08 -3.22 1.07
N GLY A 141 -8.07 -2.39 0.78
CA GLY A 141 -7.84 -1.76 -0.53
C GLY A 141 -7.84 -2.73 -1.70
#